data_AF-A0A957UG48-F1
#
_entry.id   AF-A0A957UG48-F1
#
_cell.length_a   1.000
_cell.length_b   1.000
_cell.length_c   1.000
_cell.angle_alpha   90.00
_cell.angle_beta   90.00
_cell.angle_gamma   90.00
#
_symmetry.space_group_name_H-M   'P 1'
#
loop_
_entity.id
_entity.type
_entity.pdbx_description
1 polymer ?
#
loop_
_entity_poly.entity_id
_entity_poly.type
_entity_poly.pdbx_seq_one_letter_code
_entity_poly.pdbx_strand_id
1 'polypeptide(L)'
;MNATRQSTRFAILSERPVNRETFVEEWPEAGLIVADSPHDPQPSLTVKDGRVIELDGKERADFDMLDLFIADHSLDLTMAEEAMSTPSHTVAHMLVDINVPQNAVRKLVG
;
A
#
# COMPACT_ATOMS: atom_id res chain seq x y z
N MET A 1 5.18 8.90 52.14
CA MET A 1 5.80 8.63 50.82
C MET A 1 5.50 7.18 50.47
N ASN A 2 4.49 6.95 49.63
CA ASN A 2 4.11 5.59 49.25
C ASN A 2 5.06 5.14 48.13
N ALA A 3 6.05 4.31 48.46
CA ALA A 3 6.88 3.67 47.45
C ALA A 3 5.95 2.79 46.60
N THR A 4 5.71 3.19 45.35
CA THR A 4 4.94 2.40 44.40
C THR A 4 5.57 1.02 44.33
N ARG A 5 4.89 0.00 44.88
CA ARG A 5 5.38 -1.38 44.91
C ARG A 5 5.41 -1.88 43.46
N GLN A 6 6.54 -1.71 42.80
CA GLN A 6 6.69 -2.10 41.40
C GLN A 6 6.59 -3.62 41.30
N SER A 7 5.76 -4.10 40.38
CA SER A 7 5.59 -5.53 40.17
C SER A 7 6.89 -6.13 39.62
N THR A 8 7.40 -7.19 40.26
CA THR A 8 8.58 -7.94 39.79
C THR A 8 8.43 -8.39 38.33
N ARG A 9 7.21 -8.74 37.92
CA ARG A 9 6.92 -9.10 36.52
C ARG A 9 7.22 -7.93 35.58
N PHE A 10 6.82 -6.72 35.92
CA PHE A 10 7.03 -5.55 35.06
C PHE A 10 8.50 -5.10 35.01
N ALA A 11 9.26 -5.28 36.09
CA ALA A 11 10.71 -5.03 36.09
C ALA A 11 11.43 -5.96 35.08
N ILE A 12 11.13 -7.26 35.12
CA ILE A 12 11.68 -8.23 34.15
C ILE A 12 11.21 -7.90 32.72
N LEU A 13 9.96 -7.49 32.55
CA LEU A 13 9.44 -7.10 31.23
C LEU A 13 10.19 -5.88 30.69
N SER A 14 10.43 -4.84 31.49
CA SER A 14 11.11 -3.61 31.04
C SER A 14 12.54 -3.85 30.56
N GLU A 15 13.23 -4.86 31.10
CA GLU A 15 14.61 -5.19 30.71
C GLU A 15 14.71 -6.01 29.41
N ARG A 16 13.57 -6.48 28.86
CA ARG A 16 13.57 -7.25 27.61
C ARG A 16 14.17 -6.44 26.45
N PRO A 17 14.97 -7.06 25.56
CA PRO A 17 15.61 -6.36 24.44
C PRO A 17 14.66 -5.54 23.56
N VAL A 18 13.40 -5.99 23.38
CA VAL A 18 12.38 -5.28 22.60
C VAL A 18 12.15 -3.84 23.09
N ASN A 19 12.27 -3.57 24.39
CA ASN A 19 12.07 -2.21 24.93
C ASN A 19 13.28 -1.29 24.70
N ARG A 20 14.32 -1.78 24.01
CA ARG A 20 15.42 -0.96 23.51
C ARG A 20 15.16 -0.46 22.09
N GLU A 21 14.14 -1.00 21.42
CA GLU A 21 13.67 -0.51 20.14
C GLU A 21 12.89 0.79 20.36
N THR A 22 12.92 1.67 19.35
CA THR A 22 12.14 2.90 19.37
C THR A 22 10.81 2.64 18.70
N PHE A 23 9.73 2.72 19.47
CA PHE A 23 8.37 2.71 18.94
C PHE A 23 7.88 4.15 18.88
N VAL A 24 7.28 4.51 17.76
CA VAL A 24 6.61 5.80 17.55
C VAL A 24 5.15 5.54 17.26
N GLU A 25 4.29 6.46 17.68
CA GLU A 25 2.91 6.49 17.21
C GLU A 25 2.89 6.91 15.74
N GLU A 26 1.83 6.52 15.02
CA GLU A 26 1.66 6.89 13.62
C GLU A 26 1.56 8.42 13.48
N TRP A 27 2.23 8.94 12.46
CA TRP A 27 2.19 10.36 12.12
C TRP A 27 2.00 10.52 10.60
N PRO A 28 0.75 10.41 10.10
CA PRO A 28 0.44 10.38 8.67
C PRO A 28 0.89 11.64 7.91
N GLU A 29 0.80 12.81 8.53
CA GLU A 29 1.16 14.08 7.89
C GLU A 29 2.67 14.17 7.59
N ALA A 30 3.50 13.45 8.33
CA ALA A 30 4.93 13.32 8.08
C ALA A 30 5.29 12.03 7.30
N GLY A 31 4.30 11.26 6.87
CA GLY A 31 4.50 9.97 6.20
C GLY A 31 5.01 8.85 7.10
N LEU A 32 4.91 8.99 8.44
CA LEU A 32 5.29 7.94 9.39
C LEU A 32 4.09 7.05 9.72
N ILE A 33 3.58 6.37 8.69
CA ILE A 33 2.54 5.35 8.78
C ILE A 33 2.91 4.22 7.82
N VAL A 34 2.56 2.99 8.17
CA VAL A 34 3.02 1.80 7.42
C VAL A 34 2.21 1.57 6.14
N ALA A 35 0.89 1.67 6.24
CA ALA A 35 -0.07 1.46 5.15
C ALA A 35 -1.40 2.13 5.51
N ASP A 36 -2.30 2.24 4.52
CA ASP A 36 -3.66 2.78 4.67
C ASP A 36 -3.67 4.20 5.27
N SER A 37 -2.75 5.05 4.77
CA SER A 37 -2.74 6.46 5.17
C SER A 37 -4.01 7.15 4.70
N PRO A 38 -4.58 8.07 5.49
CA PRO A 38 -5.66 8.95 5.02
C PRO A 38 -5.23 9.85 3.84
N HIS A 39 -3.92 9.95 3.57
CA HIS A 39 -3.36 10.71 2.45
C HIS A 39 -3.00 9.84 1.23
N ASP A 40 -3.14 8.51 1.32
CA ASP A 40 -2.92 7.64 0.17
C ASP A 40 -4.06 7.84 -0.83
N PRO A 41 -3.76 7.97 -2.14
CA PRO A 41 -4.79 8.14 -3.14
C PRO A 41 -5.64 6.89 -3.30
N GLN A 42 -6.90 7.06 -3.71
CA GLN A 42 -7.73 5.92 -4.10
C GLN A 42 -7.33 5.45 -5.50
N PRO A 43 -7.32 4.14 -5.76
CA PRO A 43 -6.97 3.62 -7.09
C PRO A 43 -7.93 4.13 -8.16
N SER A 44 -7.39 4.76 -9.20
CA SER A 44 -8.13 5.13 -10.40
C SER A 44 -7.22 5.26 -11.60
N LEU A 45 -7.77 5.06 -12.79
CA LEU A 45 -7.01 5.16 -14.03
C LEU A 45 -7.94 5.56 -15.16
N THR A 46 -7.57 6.60 -15.88
CA THR A 46 -8.26 7.02 -17.09
C THR A 46 -7.31 6.96 -18.28
N VAL A 47 -7.69 6.21 -19.31
CA VAL A 47 -6.92 6.08 -20.56
C VAL A 47 -7.70 6.70 -21.71
N LYS A 48 -7.03 7.51 -22.53
CA LYS A 48 -7.57 8.11 -23.74
C LYS A 48 -6.58 8.00 -24.89
N ASP A 49 -7.03 7.49 -26.03
CA ASP A 49 -6.22 7.34 -27.25
C ASP A 49 -4.90 6.56 -27.00
N GLY A 50 -4.97 5.53 -26.16
CA GLY A 50 -3.81 4.69 -25.79
C GLY A 50 -2.82 5.37 -24.83
N ARG A 51 -3.21 6.45 -24.16
CA ARG A 51 -2.39 7.19 -23.20
C ARG A 51 -3.13 7.39 -21.89
N VAL A 52 -2.44 7.15 -20.77
CA VAL A 52 -2.96 7.47 -19.43
C VAL A 52 -3.08 8.99 -19.30
N ILE A 53 -4.27 9.49 -19.00
CA ILE A 53 -4.56 10.92 -18.78
C ILE A 53 -4.85 11.26 -17.32
N GLU A 54 -5.11 10.26 -16.47
CA GLU A 54 -5.23 10.38 -15.03
C GLU A 54 -4.78 9.06 -14.38
N LEU A 55 -4.10 9.17 -13.23
CA LEU A 55 -3.58 8.08 -12.41
C LEU A 55 -3.83 8.39 -10.93
N ASP A 56 -4.52 7.51 -10.22
CA ASP A 56 -4.80 7.58 -8.78
C ASP A 56 -5.31 8.96 -8.32
N GLY A 57 -6.24 9.52 -9.09
CA GLY A 57 -6.92 10.80 -8.83
C GLY A 57 -6.14 12.01 -9.31
N LYS A 58 -4.97 11.83 -9.90
CA LYS A 58 -4.09 12.90 -10.37
C LYS A 58 -4.19 13.05 -11.88
N GLU A 59 -4.47 14.27 -12.36
CA GLU A 59 -4.47 14.53 -13.80
C GLU A 59 -3.04 14.52 -14.34
N ARG A 60 -2.88 14.09 -15.61
CA ARG A 60 -1.57 14.01 -16.24
C ARG A 60 -0.80 15.34 -16.25
N ALA A 61 -1.49 16.47 -16.25
CA ALA A 61 -0.86 17.79 -16.20
C ALA A 61 -0.06 18.02 -14.89
N ASP A 62 -0.44 17.34 -13.81
CA ASP A 62 0.17 17.46 -12.49
C ASP A 62 1.20 16.36 -12.20
N PHE A 63 1.36 15.39 -13.10
CA PHE A 63 2.28 14.27 -12.94
C PHE A 63 3.71 14.74 -12.66
N ASP A 64 4.33 14.13 -11.66
CA ASP A 64 5.76 14.22 -11.46
C ASP A 64 6.52 13.17 -12.29
N MET A 65 7.82 13.06 -12.05
CA MET A 65 8.66 12.10 -12.79
C MET A 65 8.26 10.64 -12.57
N LEU A 66 7.82 10.27 -11.37
CA LEU A 66 7.41 8.91 -11.05
C LEU A 66 6.07 8.59 -11.70
N ASP A 67 5.10 9.50 -11.59
CA ASP A 67 3.79 9.34 -12.23
C ASP A 67 3.94 9.16 -13.75
N LEU A 68 4.75 10.00 -14.40
CA LEU A 68 5.03 9.91 -15.83
C LEU A 68 5.66 8.56 -16.20
N PHE A 69 6.63 8.10 -15.41
CA PHE A 69 7.31 6.83 -15.67
C PHE A 69 6.36 5.64 -15.51
N ILE A 70 5.55 5.63 -14.47
CA ILE A 70 4.56 4.57 -14.23
C ILE A 70 3.55 4.56 -15.38
N ALA A 71 2.95 5.71 -15.67
CA ALA A 71 1.91 5.87 -16.67
C ALA A 71 2.35 5.49 -18.09
N ASP A 72 3.61 5.74 -18.46
CA ASP A 72 4.09 5.54 -19.83
C ASP A 72 4.86 4.22 -20.03
N HIS A 73 5.32 3.56 -18.96
CA HIS A 73 6.24 2.42 -19.07
C HIS A 73 5.91 1.21 -18.19
N SER A 74 5.07 1.35 -17.18
CA SER A 74 4.89 0.31 -16.16
C SER A 74 3.50 -0.33 -16.16
N LEU A 75 2.60 0.10 -17.04
CA LEU A 75 1.22 -0.38 -17.13
C LEU A 75 0.95 -1.06 -18.48
N ASP A 76 0.38 -2.27 -18.44
CA ASP A 76 -0.23 -2.88 -19.63
C ASP A 76 -1.65 -2.31 -19.84
N LEU A 77 -1.74 -1.29 -20.71
CA LEU A 77 -3.00 -0.63 -21.01
C LEU A 77 -4.03 -1.55 -21.69
N THR A 78 -3.63 -2.73 -22.19
CA THR A 78 -4.57 -3.70 -22.76
C THR A 78 -5.37 -4.44 -21.69
N MET A 79 -4.83 -4.57 -20.48
CA MET A 79 -5.47 -5.24 -19.33
C MET A 79 -6.01 -4.26 -18.28
N ALA A 80 -5.68 -2.98 -18.38
CA ALA A 80 -5.99 -1.97 -17.39
C ALA A 80 -7.48 -1.88 -17.00
N GLU A 81 -8.41 -1.96 -17.96
CA GLU A 81 -9.85 -1.91 -17.67
C GLU A 81 -10.33 -3.14 -16.86
N GLU A 82 -9.88 -4.34 -17.25
CA GLU A 82 -10.21 -5.58 -16.53
C GLU A 82 -9.59 -5.57 -15.13
N ALA A 83 -8.33 -5.16 -15.01
CA ALA A 83 -7.63 -5.06 -13.73
C ALA A 83 -8.32 -4.06 -12.79
N MET A 84 -8.60 -2.84 -13.26
CA MET A 84 -9.21 -1.78 -12.43
C MET A 84 -10.67 -2.04 -12.07
N SER A 85 -11.40 -2.82 -12.89
CA SER A 85 -12.77 -3.23 -12.58
C SER A 85 -12.85 -4.47 -11.67
N THR A 86 -11.73 -5.18 -11.48
CA THR A 86 -11.66 -6.32 -10.58
C THR A 86 -11.51 -5.84 -9.13
N PRO A 87 -12.43 -6.21 -8.21
CA PRO A 87 -12.31 -5.80 -6.82
C PRO A 87 -11.00 -6.28 -6.18
N SER A 88 -10.32 -5.44 -5.42
CA SER A 88 -9.01 -5.76 -4.83
C SER A 88 -9.03 -7.02 -3.96
N HIS A 89 -10.12 -7.28 -3.24
CA HIS A 89 -10.26 -8.51 -2.45
C HIS A 89 -10.35 -9.78 -3.32
N THR A 90 -10.89 -9.67 -4.55
CA THR A 90 -10.89 -10.77 -5.51
C THR A 90 -9.46 -11.08 -5.96
N VAL A 91 -8.66 -10.06 -6.29
CA VAL A 91 -7.23 -10.24 -6.60
C VAL A 91 -6.47 -10.83 -5.41
N ALA A 92 -6.76 -10.37 -4.18
CA ALA A 92 -6.16 -10.90 -2.96
C ALA A 92 -6.47 -12.40 -2.76
N HIS A 93 -7.71 -12.84 -3.02
CA HIS A 93 -8.05 -14.26 -3.00
C HIS A 93 -7.31 -15.04 -4.08
N MET A 94 -7.22 -14.51 -5.30
CA MET A 94 -6.48 -15.14 -6.40
C MET A 94 -5.00 -15.34 -6.07
N LEU A 95 -4.37 -14.41 -5.32
CA LEU A 95 -2.96 -14.50 -4.93
C LEU A 95 -2.66 -15.70 -4.02
N VAL A 96 -3.64 -16.18 -3.25
CA VAL A 96 -3.46 -17.27 -2.26
C VAL A 96 -4.19 -18.55 -2.63
N ASP A 97 -5.05 -18.53 -3.66
CA ASP A 97 -5.77 -19.71 -4.11
C ASP A 97 -4.87 -20.61 -4.97
N ILE A 98 -4.56 -21.80 -4.43
CA ILE A 98 -3.74 -22.82 -5.08
C ILE A 98 -4.31 -23.32 -6.43
N ASN A 99 -5.60 -23.10 -6.69
CA ASN A 99 -6.25 -23.49 -7.93
C ASN A 99 -6.17 -22.41 -9.01
N VAL A 100 -5.76 -21.20 -8.65
CA VAL A 100 -5.56 -20.11 -9.61
C VAL A 100 -4.12 -20.17 -10.12
N PRO A 101 -3.90 -20.41 -11.42
CA PRO A 101 -2.55 -20.47 -11.96
C PRO A 101 -1.92 -19.06 -11.95
N GLN A 102 -0.61 -19.00 -11.71
CA GLN A 102 0.14 -17.74 -11.60
C GLN A 102 -0.06 -16.81 -12.81
N ASN A 103 -0.19 -17.36 -14.01
CA ASN A 103 -0.38 -16.57 -15.23
C ASN A 103 -1.72 -15.82 -15.25
N ALA A 104 -2.76 -16.33 -14.60
CA ALA A 104 -4.04 -15.63 -14.47
C ALA A 104 -3.89 -14.40 -13.57
N VAL A 105 -3.17 -14.53 -12.46
CA VAL A 105 -2.85 -13.40 -11.57
C VAL A 105 -1.99 -12.37 -12.28
N ARG A 106 -0.90 -12.80 -12.93
CA ARG A 106 0.05 -11.90 -13.61
C ARG A 106 -0.56 -11.06 -14.72
N LYS A 107 -1.66 -11.48 -15.34
CA LYS A 107 -2.35 -10.65 -16.33
C LYS A 107 -3.04 -9.43 -15.72
N LEU A 108 -3.43 -9.51 -14.45
CA LEU A 108 -4.13 -8.43 -13.76
C LEU A 108 -3.18 -7.49 -13.01
N VAL A 109 -2.00 -7.98 -12.57
CA VAL A 109 -1.10 -7.24 -11.67
C VAL A 109 0.32 -7.02 -12.21
N GLY A 110 0.60 -7.46 -13.44
CA GLY A 110 1.95 -7.60 -13.97
C GLY A 110 2.27 -6.74 -15.18
#